data_AF-A0A1X4HSI8-F1
#
_entry.id   AF-A0A1X4HSI8-F1
#
_cell.length_a   1.000
_cell.length_b   1.000
_cell.length_c   1.000
_cell.angle_alpha   90.00
_cell.angle_beta   90.00
_cell.angle_gamma   90.00
#
_symmetry.space_group_name_H-M   'P 1'
#
loop_
_entity.id
_entity.type
_entity.pdbx_description
1 polymer ?
#
loop_
_entity_poly.entity_id
_entity_poly.type
_entity_poly.pdbx_seq_one_letter_code
_entity_poly.pdbx_strand_id
1 'polypeptide(L)' 'AVARLLHAGWAVAPGARFRMDAAPGIRVTVSTLAEEEIEPLSEAIAAAIGPAGGPGRTYA' A
#
# COMPACT_ATOMS: atom_id res chain seq x y z
N ALA A 1 -3.08 0.63 -5.79
CA ALA A 1 -1.83 0.51 -5.03
C ALA A 1 -1.51 -0.95 -4.68
N VAL A 2 -2.36 -1.69 -3.93
CA VAL A 2 -2.11 -3.12 -3.58
C VAL A 2 -1.67 -3.97 -4.78
N ALA A 3 -2.45 -4.01 -5.86
CA ALA A 3 -2.08 -4.79 -7.05
C ALA A 3 -0.75 -4.36 -7.71
N ARG A 4 -0.43 -3.05 -7.66
CA ARG A 4 0.84 -2.53 -8.17
C ARG A 4 2.02 -2.96 -7.31
N LEU A 5 1.86 -2.93 -5.98
CA LEU A 5 2.88 -3.38 -5.03
C LEU A 5 3.13 -4.88 -5.16
N LEU A 6 2.06 -5.69 -5.27
CA LEU A 6 2.19 -7.14 -5.52
C LEU A 6 2.92 -7.41 -6.85
N HIS A 7 2.61 -6.66 -7.91
CA HIS A 7 3.31 -6.78 -9.19
C HIS A 7 4.78 -6.35 -9.10
N ALA A 8 5.09 -5.37 -8.26
CA ALA A 8 6.45 -4.93 -7.96
C ALA A 8 7.21 -5.87 -7.00
N GLY A 9 6.60 -7.00 -6.59
CA GLY A 9 7.23 -8.00 -5.73
C GLY A 9 7.00 -7.81 -4.23
N TRP A 10 6.24 -6.80 -3.80
CA TRP A 10 6.00 -6.50 -2.38
C TRP A 10 4.74 -7.16 -1.84
N ALA A 11 4.88 -7.95 -0.78
CA ALA A 11 3.75 -8.52 -0.05
C ALA A 11 3.04 -7.46 0.81
N VAL A 12 1.79 -7.14 0.47
CA VAL A 12 0.94 -6.19 1.21
C VAL A 12 -0.51 -6.67 1.29
N ALA A 13 -1.29 -6.13 2.24
CA ALA A 13 -2.71 -6.48 2.39
C ALA A 13 -3.64 -5.26 2.19
N PRO A 14 -4.86 -5.46 1.64
CA PRO A 14 -5.89 -4.43 1.66
C PRO A 14 -6.29 -4.06 3.09
N GLY A 15 -6.42 -2.75 3.38
CA GLY A 15 -6.88 -2.26 4.69
C GLY A 15 -8.36 -2.50 4.98
N ALA A 16 -9.16 -2.92 3.99
CA ALA A 16 -10.61 -3.06 4.10
C ALA A 16 -11.08 -3.98 5.24
N ARG A 17 -10.27 -4.98 5.63
CA ARG A 17 -10.60 -5.91 6.73
C ARG A 17 -10.50 -5.29 8.13
N PHE A 18 -9.84 -4.14 8.29
CA PHE A 18 -9.51 -3.55 9.59
C PHE A 18 -10.04 -2.11 9.77
N ARG A 19 -10.77 -1.59 8.78
CA ARG A 19 -11.31 -0.23 8.83
C ARG A 19 -12.81 -0.27 9.18
N MET A 20 -13.24 0.62 10.07
CA MET A 20 -14.65 0.90 10.34
C MET A 20 -15.07 2.17 9.58
N ASP A 21 -14.48 3.32 9.94
CA ASP A 21 -14.86 4.63 9.35
C ASP A 21 -13.75 5.28 8.49
N ALA A 22 -12.63 4.59 8.29
CA ALA A 22 -11.52 5.14 7.51
C ALA A 22 -11.71 4.96 6.00
N ALA A 23 -11.16 5.89 5.21
CA ALA A 23 -11.03 5.76 3.76
C ALA A 23 -10.21 4.52 3.35
N PRO A 24 -10.22 4.12 2.07
CA PRO A 24 -9.43 2.97 1.61
C PRO A 24 -7.95 3.13 1.93
N GLY A 25 -7.32 2.06 2.41
CA GLY A 25 -5.91 2.06 2.82
C GLY A 25 -5.20 0.74 2.51
N ILE A 26 -3.89 0.74 2.74
CA ILE A 26 -2.99 -0.42 2.56
C ILE A 26 -2.40 -0.76 3.93
N ARG A 27 -2.29 -2.05 4.25
CA ARG A 27 -1.58 -2.51 5.45
C ARG A 27 -0.23 -3.06 5.05
N VAL A 28 0.81 -2.54 5.68
CA VAL A 28 2.21 -2.94 5.53
C VAL A 28 2.70 -3.43 6.89
N THR A 29 3.37 -4.58 6.92
CA THR A 29 4.08 -5.06 8.11
C THR A 29 5.57 -4.83 7.93
N VAL A 30 6.24 -4.38 9.00
CA VAL A 30 7.69 -4.11 9.00
C VAL A 30 8.45 -5.11 9.89
N SER A 31 7.75 -6.06 10.52
CA SER A 31 8.33 -7.00 11.50
C SER A 31 9.44 -7.90 10.95
N THR A 32 9.43 -8.17 9.65
CA THR A 32 10.43 -8.99 8.95
C THR A 32 11.12 -8.22 7.82
N LEU A 33 10.90 -6.91 7.75
CA LEU A 33 11.48 -6.06 6.72
C LEU A 33 12.92 -5.74 7.15
N ALA A 34 13.88 -6.00 6.28
CA ALA A 34 15.27 -5.64 6.51
C ALA A 34 15.45 -4.12 6.40
N GLU A 35 16.48 -3.58 7.05
CA GLU A 35 16.68 -2.12 7.10
C GLU A 35 16.97 -1.55 5.69
N GLU A 36 17.68 -2.32 4.88
CA GLU A 36 17.99 -1.99 3.48
C GLU A 36 16.76 -1.98 2.57
N GLU A 37 15.67 -2.64 2.97
CA GLU A 37 14.44 -2.74 2.19
C GLU A 37 13.46 -1.58 2.46
N ILE A 38 13.67 -0.81 3.53
CA ILE A 38 12.78 0.27 3.96
C ILE A 38 12.65 1.33 2.87
N GLU A 39 13.77 1.78 2.33
CA GLU A 39 13.80 2.84 1.32
C GLU A 39 13.24 2.37 -0.03
N PRO A 40 13.65 1.21 -0.59
CA PRO A 40 13.00 0.63 -1.77
C PRO A 40 11.49 0.43 -1.63
N LEU A 41 11.01 -0.04 -0.48
CA LEU A 41 9.58 -0.19 -0.22
C LEU A 41 8.86 1.16 -0.17
N SER A 42 9.47 2.18 0.44
CA SER A 42 8.90 3.52 0.54
C SER A 42 8.73 4.15 -0.85
N GLU A 43 9.74 4.03 -1.71
CA GLU A 43 9.67 4.46 -3.11
C GLU A 43 8.60 3.71 -3.89
N ALA A 44 8.52 2.40 -3.71
CA ALA A 44 7.48 1.58 -4.33
C ALA A 44 6.06 2.01 -3.89
N ILE A 45 5.88 2.37 -2.61
CA ILE A 45 4.61 2.90 -2.09
C ILE A 45 4.29 4.24 -2.75
N ALA A 46 5.23 5.17 -2.80
CA ALA A 46 5.06 6.49 -3.42
C ALA A 46 4.65 6.36 -4.90
N ALA A 47 5.37 5.54 -5.68
CA ALA A 47 5.02 5.22 -7.06
C ALA A 47 3.65 4.54 -7.17
N ALA A 48 3.31 3.65 -6.24
CA ALA A 48 2.07 2.90 -6.26
C ALA A 48 0.84 3.72 -5.86
N ILE A 49 0.96 4.80 -5.08
CA ILE A 49 -0.17 5.69 -4.76
C ILE A 49 -0.37 6.76 -5.84
N GLY A 50 0.69 7.12 -6.59
CA GLY A 50 0.64 8.14 -7.63
C GLY A 50 0.44 9.56 -7.08
N PRO A 51 0.23 10.58 -7.93
CA PRO A 51 -0.02 11.94 -7.49
C PRO A 51 -1.23 12.00 -6.56
N ALA A 52 -1.09 12.64 -5.41
CA ALA A 52 -2.18 12.85 -4.45
C ALA A 52 -3.30 13.67 -5.12
N GLY A 53 -4.41 13.03 -5.49
CA GLY A 53 -5.56 13.73 -6.10
C GLY A 53 -6.53 12.89 -6.92
N GLY A 54 -6.21 11.63 -7.24
CA GLY A 54 -7.17 10.76 -7.94
C GLY A 54 -8.34 10.34 -7.03
N PRO A 55 -9.59 10.29 -7.52
CA PRO A 55 -10.71 9.81 -6.72
C PRO A 55 -10.45 8.37 -6.25
N GLY A 56 -10.65 8.13 -4.96
CA GLY A 56 -10.55 6.80 -4.39
C GLY A 56 -11.50 5.84 -5.11
N ARG A 57 -10.96 4.74 -5.65
CA ARG A 57 -11.80 3.68 -6.23
C ARG A 57 -12.72 3.13 -5.14
N THR A 58 -14.01 3.41 -5.29
CA THR A 58 -15.05 2.87 -4.43
C THR A 58 -15.59 1.62 -5.10
N TYR A 59 -15.48 0.48 -4.41
CA TYR A 59 -16.14 -0.74 -4.82
C TYR A 59 -17.53 -0.69 -4.17
N ALA A 60 -18.57 -0.64 -5.02
CA ALA A 60 -19.96 -0.78 -4.60
C ALA A 60 -20.28 -2.24 -4.26
#